data_AF-A0A1A8PBV8-F1
#
_entry.id   AF-A0A1A8PBV8-F1
#
_cell.length_a   1.000
_cell.length_b   1.000
_cell.length_c   1.000
_cell.angle_alpha   90.00
_cell.angle_beta   90.00
_cell.angle_gamma   90.00
#
_symmetry.space_group_name_H-M   'P 1'
#
loop_
_entity.id
_entity.type
_entity.pdbx_description
1 polymer ?
#
loop_
_entity_poly.entity_id
_entity_poly.type
_entity_poly.pdbx_seq_one_letter_code
_entity_poly.pdbx_strand_id
1 'polypeptide(L)'
;LLSALRSQRQRGFLCDCIVLVGSSRFLAHRAVLASCSPFFHMFYSDSPGGNSNSSSVTLDNDIVTSAAFGLLLDFVYEGVLQLEESLPVEDILAAASFLHMNEVVRVCKRRLQRQGPLAEADSTRSEESGGLRKAAETRTAGDHRTEPLDNMGADRSVPITIATSLSSASQVA
;
A
#
# COMPACT_ATOMS: atom_id res chain seq x y z
N LEU A 1 4.75 -2.30 -23.38
CA LEU A 1 3.97 -1.03 -23.33
C LEU A 1 4.43 -0.13 -22.18
N LEU A 2 4.27 -0.52 -20.91
CA LEU A 2 4.60 0.33 -19.75
C LEU A 2 6.04 0.89 -19.75
N SER A 3 7.05 0.08 -20.09
CA SER A 3 8.44 0.54 -20.24
C SER A 3 8.59 1.70 -21.25
N ALA A 4 7.85 1.65 -22.37
CA ALA A 4 7.86 2.73 -23.36
C ALA A 4 7.18 3.99 -22.81
N LEU A 5 6.01 3.86 -22.18
CA LEU A 5 5.30 4.98 -21.54
C LEU A 5 6.14 5.65 -20.44
N ARG A 6 6.87 4.85 -19.65
CA ARG A 6 7.82 5.35 -18.64
C ARG A 6 8.93 6.17 -19.28
N SER A 7 9.54 5.64 -20.35
CA SER A 7 10.59 6.36 -21.09
C SER A 7 10.08 7.67 -21.68
N GLN A 8 8.87 7.67 -22.24
CA GLN A 8 8.22 8.89 -22.74
C GLN A 8 8.03 9.92 -21.61
N ARG A 9 7.52 9.49 -20.44
CA ARG A 9 7.34 10.33 -19.26
C ARG A 9 8.64 10.98 -18.80
N GLN A 10 9.70 10.19 -18.66
CA GLN A 10 11.02 10.66 -18.22
C GLN A 10 11.62 11.71 -19.17
N ARG A 11 11.29 11.63 -20.46
CA ARG A 11 11.71 12.59 -21.49
C ARG A 11 10.75 13.77 -21.65
N GLY A 12 9.63 13.78 -20.93
CA GLY A 12 8.54 14.75 -21.12
C GLY A 12 7.83 14.63 -22.48
N PHE A 13 8.03 13.53 -23.21
CA PHE A 13 7.44 13.34 -24.52
C PHE A 13 5.96 13.01 -24.39
N LEU A 14 5.09 13.78 -25.07
CA LEU A 14 3.63 13.68 -25.02
C LEU A 14 3.01 13.86 -23.62
N CYS A 15 3.78 14.30 -22.63
CA CYS A 15 3.22 14.66 -21.32
C CYS A 15 2.36 15.92 -21.47
N ASP A 16 1.05 15.72 -21.36
CA ASP A 16 0.01 16.73 -21.52
C ASP A 16 -0.55 17.21 -20.16
N CYS A 17 0.00 16.72 -19.05
CA CYS A 17 -0.25 17.28 -17.73
C CYS A 17 0.95 17.31 -16.78
N ILE A 18 0.82 18.17 -15.77
CA ILE A 18 1.73 18.33 -14.64
C ILE A 18 0.92 18.16 -13.36
N VAL A 19 1.32 17.24 -12.49
CA VAL A 19 0.77 17.15 -11.13
C VAL A 19 1.67 17.92 -10.19
N LEU A 20 1.09 18.83 -9.42
CA LEU A 20 1.77 19.66 -8.42
C LEU A 20 1.44 19.12 -7.03
N VAL A 21 2.47 18.85 -6.23
CA VAL A 21 2.33 18.39 -4.83
C VAL A 21 3.34 19.15 -3.99
N GLY A 22 2.86 20.14 -3.23
CA GLY A 22 3.73 21.12 -2.59
C GLY A 22 4.61 21.83 -3.63
N SER A 23 5.94 21.77 -3.46
CA SER A 23 6.92 22.33 -4.40
C SER A 23 7.31 21.40 -5.55
N SER A 24 6.84 20.15 -5.53
CA SER A 24 7.22 19.12 -6.51
C SER A 24 6.34 19.16 -7.76
N ARG A 25 6.95 18.89 -8.91
CA ARG A 25 6.29 18.87 -10.23
C ARG A 25 6.48 17.51 -10.89
N PHE A 26 5.39 16.89 -11.31
CA PHE A 26 5.39 15.56 -11.92
C PHE A 26 4.78 15.60 -13.32
N LEU A 27 5.60 15.41 -14.35
CA LEU A 27 5.10 15.24 -15.72
C LEU A 27 4.41 13.89 -15.87
N ALA A 28 3.25 13.89 -16.54
CA ALA A 28 2.48 12.69 -16.79
C ALA A 28 1.63 12.82 -18.07
N HIS A 29 1.05 11.69 -18.47
CA HIS A 29 0.03 11.61 -19.50
C HIS A 29 -1.35 11.53 -18.84
N ARG A 30 -2.27 12.43 -19.22
CA ARG A 30 -3.65 12.48 -18.70
C ARG A 30 -4.36 11.15 -18.85
N ALA A 31 -4.24 10.54 -20.03
CA ALA A 31 -4.87 9.25 -20.34
C ALA A 31 -4.42 8.13 -19.39
N VAL A 32 -3.12 8.09 -19.05
CA VAL A 32 -2.56 7.09 -18.15
C VAL A 32 -3.00 7.32 -16.70
N LEU A 33 -3.06 8.58 -16.25
CA LEU A 33 -3.58 8.90 -14.92
C LEU A 33 -5.07 8.57 -14.80
N ALA A 34 -5.88 8.97 -15.79
CA ALA A 34 -7.32 8.73 -15.82
C ALA A 34 -7.68 7.24 -15.87
N SER A 35 -6.84 6.39 -16.48
CA SER A 35 -7.09 4.95 -16.50
C SER A 35 -6.79 4.26 -15.17
N CYS A 36 -5.92 4.86 -14.34
CA CYS A 36 -5.46 4.24 -13.09
C CYS A 36 -6.08 4.85 -11.84
N SER A 37 -6.74 5.99 -11.96
CA SER A 37 -7.29 6.76 -10.83
C SER A 37 -8.63 7.37 -11.20
N PRO A 38 -9.72 6.95 -10.51
CA PRO A 38 -11.03 7.59 -10.64
C PRO A 38 -11.01 9.09 -10.35
N PHE A 39 -10.16 9.54 -9.41
CA PHE A 39 -9.96 10.96 -9.13
C PHE A 39 -9.52 11.72 -10.39
N PHE A 40 -8.45 11.25 -11.06
CA PHE A 40 -7.98 11.89 -12.29
C PHE A 40 -8.96 11.73 -13.44
N HIS A 41 -9.68 10.61 -13.53
CA HIS A 41 -10.75 10.45 -14.51
C HIS A 41 -11.79 11.56 -14.38
N MET A 42 -12.39 11.72 -13.20
CA MET A 42 -13.40 12.75 -12.93
C MET A 42 -12.84 14.15 -13.16
N PHE A 43 -11.62 14.42 -12.65
CA PHE A 43 -10.96 15.70 -12.83
C PHE A 43 -10.83 16.10 -14.31
N TYR A 44 -10.49 15.15 -15.18
CA TYR A 44 -10.30 15.42 -16.62
C TYR A 44 -11.58 15.27 -17.45
N SER A 45 -12.60 14.52 -16.99
CA SER A 45 -13.89 14.38 -17.69
C SER A 45 -14.81 15.58 -17.43
N ASP A 46 -14.79 16.11 -16.21
CA ASP A 46 -15.76 17.10 -15.76
C ASP A 46 -15.33 18.53 -16.08
N SER A 47 -14.16 18.73 -16.70
CA SER A 47 -13.73 20.03 -17.21
C SER A 47 -14.56 20.40 -18.45
N PRO A 48 -15.61 21.25 -18.33
CA PRO A 48 -16.53 21.53 -19.41
C PRO A 48 -15.86 22.51 -20.38
N GLY A 49 -15.51 22.00 -21.55
CA GLY A 49 -14.76 22.72 -22.57
C GLY A 49 -13.38 22.09 -22.73
N GLY A 50 -13.22 21.27 -23.77
CA GLY A 50 -11.97 20.59 -24.16
C GLY A 50 -10.77 21.50 -24.49
N ASN A 51 -10.80 22.74 -24.02
CA ASN A 51 -9.82 23.81 -24.15
C ASN A 51 -9.37 24.38 -22.79
N SER A 52 -9.64 23.72 -21.65
CA SER A 52 -9.00 24.13 -20.40
C SER A 52 -7.50 23.86 -20.52
N ASN A 53 -6.74 24.89 -20.92
CA ASN A 53 -5.27 24.94 -20.99
C ASN A 53 -4.60 24.68 -19.62
N SER A 54 -5.37 24.40 -18.57
CA SER A 54 -4.89 23.96 -17.27
C SER A 54 -4.35 22.52 -17.38
N SER A 55 -3.16 22.41 -17.94
CA SER A 55 -2.34 21.20 -17.91
C SER A 55 -1.93 20.80 -16.49
N SER A 56 -2.12 21.67 -15.49
CA SER A 56 -1.69 21.43 -14.12
C SER A 56 -2.83 21.01 -13.19
N VAL A 57 -2.61 19.95 -12.41
CA VAL A 57 -3.47 19.54 -11.29
C VAL A 57 -2.70 19.72 -9.99
N THR A 58 -3.24 20.48 -9.04
CA THR A 58 -2.64 20.64 -7.71
C THR A 58 -3.32 19.71 -6.73
N LEU A 59 -2.54 18.83 -6.10
CA LEU A 59 -3.01 17.99 -4.99
C LEU A 59 -2.78 18.72 -3.67
N ASP A 60 -3.67 18.49 -2.72
CA ASP A 60 -3.53 18.99 -1.36
C ASP A 60 -2.32 18.33 -0.69
N ASN A 61 -1.33 19.14 -0.31
CA ASN A 61 -0.08 18.63 0.26
C ASN A 61 -0.24 18.16 1.71
N ASP A 62 -1.31 18.57 2.40
CA ASP A 62 -1.62 18.09 3.76
C ASP A 62 -2.15 16.66 3.75
N ILE A 63 -2.63 16.18 2.59
CA ILE A 63 -3.18 14.82 2.41
C ILE A 63 -2.23 13.94 1.58
N VAL A 64 -1.63 14.52 0.54
CA VAL A 64 -0.77 13.81 -0.40
C VAL A 64 0.65 14.37 -0.29
N THR A 65 1.57 13.57 0.22
CA THR A 65 2.99 13.93 0.20
C THR A 65 3.59 13.73 -1.20
N SER A 66 4.60 14.52 -1.55
CA SER A 66 5.27 14.41 -2.85
C SER A 66 5.95 13.04 -3.03
N ALA A 67 6.51 12.49 -1.96
CA ALA A 67 7.13 11.16 -1.96
C ALA A 67 6.10 10.05 -2.20
N ALA A 68 4.95 10.09 -1.50
CA ALA A 68 3.86 9.13 -1.72
C ALA A 68 3.31 9.22 -3.14
N PHE A 69 3.07 10.43 -3.65
CA PHE A 69 2.63 10.59 -5.04
C PHE A 69 3.65 10.08 -6.05
N GLY A 70 4.94 10.36 -5.84
CA GLY A 70 6.02 9.87 -6.71
C GLY A 70 6.03 8.34 -6.80
N LEU A 71 5.90 7.66 -5.66
CA LEU A 71 5.82 6.20 -5.59
C LEU A 71 4.57 5.66 -6.32
N LEU A 72 3.40 6.28 -6.12
CA LEU A 72 2.18 5.89 -6.83
C LEU A 72 2.29 6.13 -8.35
N LEU A 73 2.94 7.21 -8.76
CA LEU A 73 3.18 7.50 -10.16
C LEU A 73 4.14 6.48 -10.77
N ASP A 74 5.22 6.11 -10.09
CA ASP A 74 6.10 5.04 -10.57
C ASP A 74 5.35 3.71 -10.65
N PHE A 75 4.51 3.37 -9.68
CA PHE A 75 3.62 2.21 -9.77
C PHE A 75 2.73 2.23 -11.02
N VAL A 76 2.15 3.38 -11.38
CA VAL A 76 1.34 3.52 -12.60
C VAL A 76 2.15 3.23 -13.88
N TYR A 77 3.44 3.59 -13.92
CA TYR A 77 4.29 3.39 -15.09
C TYR A 77 5.15 2.12 -15.05
N GLU A 78 5.24 1.44 -13.91
CA GLU A 78 5.98 0.19 -13.71
C GLU A 78 5.06 -1.04 -13.60
N GLY A 79 3.81 -0.85 -13.15
CA GLY A 79 2.86 -1.92 -12.84
C GLY A 79 3.18 -2.69 -11.55
N VAL A 80 4.19 -2.24 -10.81
CA VAL A 80 4.70 -2.90 -9.60
C VAL A 80 4.80 -1.87 -8.49
N LEU A 81 4.21 -2.19 -7.33
CA LEU A 81 4.28 -1.33 -6.16
C LEU A 81 5.40 -1.83 -5.24
N GLN A 82 6.40 -0.99 -5.01
CA GLN A 82 7.52 -1.28 -4.11
C GLN A 82 7.35 -0.43 -2.85
N LEU A 83 7.01 -1.07 -1.74
CA LEU A 83 6.86 -0.40 -0.44
C LEU A 83 8.19 -0.47 0.30
N GLU A 84 8.92 0.64 0.29
CA GLU A 84 10.19 0.82 0.98
C GLU A 84 9.98 1.23 2.44
N GLU A 85 10.91 0.87 3.33
CA GLU A 85 10.86 1.23 4.75
C GLU A 85 11.04 2.74 4.99
N SER A 86 11.65 3.46 4.04
CA SER A 86 11.92 4.89 4.16
C SER A 86 10.66 5.77 4.07
N LEU A 87 9.56 5.24 3.53
CA LEU A 87 8.32 5.98 3.34
C LEU A 87 7.19 5.34 4.17
N PRO A 88 6.55 6.08 5.10
CA PRO A 88 5.46 5.53 5.89
C PRO A 88 4.33 4.97 5.02
N VAL A 89 3.86 3.77 5.35
CA VAL A 89 2.78 3.11 4.59
C VAL A 89 1.47 3.88 4.75
N GLU A 90 1.31 4.60 5.85
CA GLU A 90 0.23 5.53 6.14
C GLU A 90 0.15 6.66 5.11
N ASP A 91 1.28 7.25 4.73
CA ASP A 91 1.33 8.33 3.71
C ASP A 91 0.90 7.80 2.34
N ILE A 92 1.38 6.59 1.98
CA ILE A 92 1.01 5.92 0.73
C ILE A 92 -0.48 5.57 0.75
N LEU A 93 -1.00 5.10 1.89
CA LEU A 93 -2.41 4.79 2.07
C LEU A 93 -3.29 6.04 1.96
N ALA A 94 -2.88 7.16 2.57
CA ALA A 94 -3.59 8.44 2.50
C ALA A 94 -3.65 8.92 1.04
N ALA A 95 -2.51 8.96 0.36
CA ALA A 95 -2.43 9.35 -1.05
C ALA A 95 -3.27 8.43 -1.97
N ALA A 96 -3.17 7.10 -1.80
CA ALA A 96 -3.93 6.15 -2.60
C ALA A 96 -5.44 6.25 -2.35
N SER A 97 -5.85 6.55 -1.12
CA SER A 97 -7.26 6.74 -0.77
C SER A 97 -7.81 8.02 -1.40
N PHE A 98 -7.05 9.12 -1.33
CA PHE A 98 -7.37 10.39 -1.97
C PHE A 98 -7.51 10.23 -3.50
N LEU A 99 -6.59 9.50 -4.13
CA LEU A 99 -6.59 9.25 -5.57
C LEU A 99 -7.51 8.09 -6.01
N HIS A 100 -8.25 7.49 -5.08
CA HIS A 100 -9.15 6.36 -5.31
C HIS A 100 -8.49 5.12 -5.96
N MET A 101 -7.23 4.84 -5.62
CA MET A 101 -6.47 3.69 -6.09
C MET A 101 -6.70 2.47 -5.18
N ASN A 102 -7.89 1.88 -5.28
CA ASN A 102 -8.40 0.88 -4.32
C ASN A 102 -7.52 -0.39 -4.16
N GLU A 103 -6.83 -0.83 -5.22
CA GLU A 103 -5.85 -1.93 -5.15
C GLU A 103 -4.72 -1.61 -4.17
N VAL A 104 -4.15 -0.41 -4.31
CA VAL A 104 -3.06 0.07 -3.46
C VAL A 104 -3.55 0.25 -2.03
N VAL A 105 -4.75 0.85 -1.83
CA VAL A 105 -5.38 0.99 -0.51
C VAL A 105 -5.49 -0.35 0.21
N ARG A 106 -5.93 -1.41 -0.48
CA ARG A 106 -6.02 -2.75 0.11
C ARG A 106 -4.66 -3.33 0.47
N VAL A 107 -3.65 -3.13 -0.37
CA VAL A 107 -2.28 -3.59 -0.07
C VAL A 107 -1.73 -2.90 1.17
N CYS A 108 -1.83 -1.57 1.24
CA CYS A 108 -1.33 -0.79 2.38
C CYS A 108 -2.05 -1.17 3.69
N LYS A 109 -3.39 -1.29 3.69
CA LYS A 109 -4.14 -1.75 4.87
C LYS A 109 -3.69 -3.12 5.36
N ARG A 110 -3.46 -4.08 4.46
CA ARG A 110 -2.95 -5.42 4.83
C ARG A 110 -1.54 -5.37 5.42
N ARG A 111 -0.68 -4.47 4.93
CA ARG A 111 0.67 -4.30 5.48
C ARG A 111 0.63 -3.73 6.90
N LEU A 112 -0.16 -2.69 7.12
CA LEU A 112 -0.33 -2.09 8.45
C LEU A 112 -0.91 -3.08 9.46
N GLN A 113 -1.87 -3.92 9.06
CA GLN A 113 -2.42 -4.97 9.93
C GLN A 113 -1.38 -6.02 10.36
N ARG A 114 -0.39 -6.30 9.51
CA ARG A 114 0.71 -7.22 9.84
C ARG A 114 1.79 -6.58 10.71
N GLN A 115 1.87 -5.25 10.72
CA GLN A 115 2.76 -4.46 11.55
C GLN A 115 2.11 -4.00 12.87
N GLY A 116 0.81 -4.25 13.05
CA GLY A 116 0.13 -4.04 14.32
C GLY A 116 0.79 -4.84 15.45
N PRO A 117 0.65 -4.41 16.71
CA PRO A 117 1.33 -5.04 17.83
C PRO A 117 1.08 -6.55 17.84
N LEU A 118 2.16 -7.33 17.91
CA LEU A 118 2.14 -8.63 18.55
C LEU A 118 1.72 -8.39 20.02
N ALA A 119 0.44 -8.19 20.27
CA ALA A 119 -0.11 -8.03 21.60
C ALA A 119 -1.32 -8.94 21.72
N GLU A 120 -1.10 -9.98 22.52
CA GLU A 120 -2.06 -10.85 23.17
C GLU A 120 -2.79 -11.88 22.29
N ALA A 121 -2.19 -13.06 22.29
CA ALA A 121 -2.92 -14.31 22.37
C ALA A 121 -3.89 -14.31 23.57
N ASP A 122 -4.88 -15.20 23.46
CA ASP A 122 -5.67 -15.76 24.55
C ASP A 122 -6.88 -14.93 25.02
N SER A 123 -8.01 -15.11 24.34
CA SER A 123 -9.30 -15.12 25.03
C SER A 123 -9.69 -16.56 25.32
N THR A 124 -9.11 -17.05 26.40
CA THR A 124 -9.56 -18.19 27.19
C THR A 124 -11.08 -18.16 27.35
N ARG A 125 -11.68 -19.30 27.03
CA ARG A 125 -13.06 -19.67 27.33
C ARG A 125 -13.30 -19.66 28.84
N SER A 126 -14.34 -18.96 29.29
CA SER A 126 -14.97 -19.14 30.61
C SER A 126 -16.49 -19.01 30.42
N GLU A 127 -17.39 -19.80 31.00
CA GLU A 127 -17.40 -20.96 31.89
C GLU A 127 -18.85 -21.48 31.83
N GLU A 128 -19.10 -22.79 31.88
CA GLU A 128 -20.39 -23.31 32.32
C GLU A 128 -20.19 -24.44 33.34
N SER A 129 -20.89 -24.23 34.46
CA SER A 129 -21.04 -24.98 35.71
C SER A 129 -21.22 -26.50 35.61
N GLY A 130 -20.69 -27.24 36.60
CA GLY A 130 -21.35 -28.47 37.07
C GLY A 130 -20.46 -29.58 37.67
N GLY A 131 -20.43 -29.68 39.00
CA GLY A 131 -20.72 -30.94 39.73
C GLY A 131 -19.64 -32.03 39.95
N LEU A 132 -19.30 -32.20 41.25
CA LEU A 132 -19.12 -33.45 42.02
C LEU A 132 -17.92 -34.44 41.79
N ARG A 133 -17.09 -34.57 42.86
CA ARG A 133 -16.50 -35.77 43.55
C ARG A 133 -15.82 -36.86 42.67
N LYS A 134 -14.62 -37.41 42.94
CA LYS A 134 -14.09 -38.05 44.17
C LYS A 134 -12.63 -38.58 43.94
N ALA A 135 -11.79 -38.53 45.00
CA ALA A 135 -10.73 -39.47 45.48
C ALA A 135 -9.42 -39.85 44.72
N ALA A 136 -8.37 -40.02 45.56
CA ALA A 136 -7.14 -40.86 45.55
C ALA A 136 -5.88 -40.30 44.83
N GLU A 137 -4.80 -39.93 45.56
CA GLU A 137 -3.57 -40.71 45.91
C GLU A 137 -2.70 -41.01 44.66
N THR A 138 -1.38 -40.72 44.52
CA THR A 138 -0.19 -40.98 45.37
C THR A 138 1.06 -40.28 44.77
N ARG A 139 1.95 -39.77 45.63
CA ARG A 139 3.43 -39.53 45.57
C ARG A 139 4.22 -39.64 44.23
N THR A 140 5.15 -38.70 43.97
CA THR A 140 6.64 -38.87 43.99
C THR A 140 7.38 -37.70 43.28
N ALA A 141 8.62 -37.44 43.73
CA ALA A 141 9.51 -36.31 43.47
C ALA A 141 10.47 -36.46 42.25
N GLY A 142 11.15 -35.35 41.90
CA GLY A 142 12.37 -35.25 41.05
C GLY A 142 12.30 -34.02 40.13
N ASP A 143 12.84 -32.84 40.47
CA ASP A 143 14.24 -32.38 40.35
C ASP A 143 14.94 -32.65 38.99
N HIS A 144 15.12 -31.62 38.17
CA HIS A 144 16.45 -31.20 37.69
C HIS A 144 16.43 -29.90 36.88
N ARG A 145 17.48 -29.12 37.10
CA ARG A 145 17.84 -27.78 36.58
C ARG A 145 18.78 -27.93 35.38
N THR A 146 18.68 -27.08 34.34
CA THR A 146 19.80 -26.31 33.70
C THR A 146 19.42 -25.67 32.35
N GLU A 147 19.76 -24.38 32.23
CA GLU A 147 19.83 -23.49 31.04
C GLU A 147 21.25 -23.60 30.38
N PRO A 148 21.66 -22.75 29.40
CA PRO A 148 21.14 -22.40 28.06
C PRO A 148 22.25 -22.58 26.97
N LEU A 149 22.08 -22.06 25.73
CA LEU A 149 23.12 -21.36 24.89
C LEU A 149 22.68 -21.13 23.41
N ASP A 150 22.45 -19.85 23.07
CA ASP A 150 22.94 -19.03 21.94
C ASP A 150 23.23 -19.63 20.53
N ASN A 151 22.59 -19.09 19.47
CA ASN A 151 23.09 -17.94 18.65
C ASN A 151 22.77 -17.99 17.14
N MET A 152 22.53 -16.79 16.57
CA MET A 152 22.77 -16.30 15.21
C MET A 152 22.10 -17.03 14.02
N GLY A 153 21.23 -16.43 13.22
CA GLY A 153 21.20 -15.04 12.75
C GLY A 153 21.37 -15.04 11.23
N ALA A 154 20.30 -14.72 10.50
CA ALA A 154 20.33 -14.20 9.13
C ALA A 154 18.91 -13.81 8.72
N ASP A 155 18.45 -12.66 9.21
CA ASP A 155 17.28 -11.98 8.66
C ASP A 155 17.67 -11.39 7.30
N ARG A 156 17.15 -11.98 6.22
CA ARG A 156 17.22 -11.40 4.88
C ARG A 156 15.79 -11.09 4.45
N SER A 157 15.33 -9.92 4.87
CA SER A 157 14.10 -9.28 4.40
C SER A 157 14.23 -9.05 2.89
N VAL A 158 13.59 -9.90 2.09
CA VAL A 158 13.52 -9.74 0.63
C VAL A 158 12.49 -8.65 0.33
N PRO A 159 12.77 -7.68 -0.54
CA PRO A 159 11.78 -6.71 -0.96
C PRO A 159 10.59 -7.43 -1.61
N ILE A 160 9.39 -7.21 -1.08
CA ILE A 160 8.17 -7.83 -1.59
C ILE A 160 7.70 -7.02 -2.79
N THR A 161 8.07 -7.49 -3.98
CA THR A 161 7.58 -7.01 -5.28
C THR A 161 6.16 -7.51 -5.50
N ILE A 162 5.16 -6.62 -5.58
CA ILE A 162 3.79 -7.00 -5.95
C ILE A 162 3.46 -6.37 -7.29
N ALA A 163 3.49 -7.18 -8.35
CA ALA A 163 2.92 -6.83 -9.64
C ALA A 163 1.40 -6.98 -9.55
N THR A 164 0.67 -5.87 -9.43
CA THR A 164 -0.79 -5.93 -9.60
C THR A 164 -1.08 -5.82 -11.08
N SER A 165 -1.67 -6.86 -11.67
CA SER A 165 -2.17 -6.79 -13.03
C SER A 165 -3.23 -5.70 -13.13
N LEU A 166 -2.93 -4.60 -13.80
CA LEU A 166 -3.95 -3.69 -14.32
C LEU A 166 -4.78 -4.51 -15.31
N SER A 167 -5.89 -5.08 -14.83
CA SER A 167 -6.84 -5.77 -15.69
C SER A 167 -7.21 -4.83 -16.82
N SER A 168 -7.07 -5.30 -18.06
CA SER A 168 -7.50 -4.57 -19.24
C SER A 168 -8.95 -4.14 -19.04
N ALA A 169 -9.21 -2.84 -19.19
CA ALA A 169 -10.57 -2.32 -19.26
C ALA A 169 -11.33 -3.13 -20.31
N SER A 170 -12.37 -3.84 -19.86
CA SER A 170 -13.24 -4.63 -20.71
C SER A 170 -13.86 -3.72 -21.77
N GLN A 171 -13.91 -4.25 -22.99
CA GLN A 171 -14.41 -3.65 -24.22
C GLN A 171 -15.72 -2.87 -23.99
N VAL A 172 -15.75 -1.62 -24.42
CA VAL A 172 -17.01 -0.92 -24.72
C VAL A 172 -17.25 -1.12 -26.21
N ALA A 173 -18.31 -1.85 -26.52
CA ALA A 173 -18.92 -1.94 -27.84
C ALA A 173 -19.73 -0.67 -28.14
#